data_AF-A0A6I4ZPH0-F1
#
_entry.id   AF-A0A6I4ZPH0-F1
#
_cell.length_a   1.000
_cell.length_b   1.000
_cell.length_c   1.000
_cell.angle_alpha   90.00
_cell.angle_beta   90.00
_cell.angle_gamma   90.00
#
_symmetry.space_group_name_H-M   'P 1'
#
loop_
_entity.id
_entity.type
_entity.pdbx_description
1 polymer ?
#
loop_
_entity_poly.entity_id
_entity_poly.type
_entity_poly.pdbx_seq_one_letter_code
_entity_poly.pdbx_strand_id
1 'polypeptide(L)'
;MRSRLDPMKKTRERWFLDRFLEILGITPDFSPEDRDPPDFIVTIGGKRIGLELTEFFFSDVVSGEQPKFQILREKAIEKAWKLFRSNDGPALKVVPVFNDIPEPLGPMHNNEIEDFANRFERAVWLNGWPDEPNKRQEFRGGRMLPELDYYSVRASKEGTNELWGRAGPTHQEVLEAHHIQSKLNSKALKHPSYSGDFCEIWLVIYTEGGLRDVPNEIGEDARNSVYDFPFDRAFWFDYFPNVEVTCLRKV
;
A
#
# COMPACT_ATOMS: atom_id res chain seq x y z
N MET A 1 4.42 17.62 -17.99
CA MET A 1 3.71 18.29 -16.87
C MET A 1 3.79 17.34 -15.70
N ARG A 2 4.65 17.62 -14.70
CA ARG A 2 4.98 16.70 -13.61
C ARG A 2 3.72 16.47 -12.76
N SER A 3 3.25 15.23 -12.66
CA SER A 3 2.32 14.85 -11.59
C SER A 3 3.04 15.15 -10.28
N ARG A 4 2.53 16.12 -9.51
CA ARG A 4 2.90 16.25 -8.10
C ARG A 4 2.57 14.88 -7.49
N LEU A 5 3.60 14.17 -7.03
CA LEU A 5 3.45 12.94 -6.25
C LEU A 5 2.39 13.20 -5.18
N ASP A 6 1.36 12.35 -5.16
CA ASP A 6 0.40 12.32 -4.07
C ASP A 6 1.19 12.08 -2.76
N PRO A 7 1.21 13.05 -1.82
CA PRO A 7 1.97 12.92 -0.58
C PRO A 7 1.60 11.67 0.21
N MET A 8 0.31 11.28 0.19
CA MET A 8 -0.15 10.08 0.89
C MET A 8 0.44 8.82 0.27
N LYS A 9 0.44 8.75 -1.07
CA LYS A 9 1.09 7.66 -1.81
C LYS A 9 2.57 7.57 -1.46
N LYS A 10 3.31 8.68 -1.41
CA LYS A 10 4.75 8.64 -1.11
C LYS A 10 5.05 8.23 0.32
N THR A 11 4.28 8.74 1.29
CA THR A 11 4.37 8.32 2.70
C THR A 11 4.10 6.82 2.85
N ARG A 12 3.10 6.32 2.13
CA ARG A 12 2.76 4.89 2.11
C ARG A 12 3.88 4.05 1.50
N GLU A 13 4.40 4.43 0.34
CA GLU A 13 5.54 3.73 -0.28
C GLU A 13 6.75 3.72 0.65
N ARG A 14 7.06 4.85 1.31
CA ARG A 14 8.14 4.94 2.27
C ARG A 14 7.95 3.96 3.43
N TRP A 15 6.73 3.87 3.95
CA TRP A 15 6.40 2.93 5.01
C TRP A 15 6.63 1.46 4.60
N PHE A 16 6.25 1.09 3.38
CA PHE A 16 6.54 -0.26 2.85
C PHE A 16 8.04 -0.48 2.64
N LEU A 17 8.77 0.51 2.14
CA LEU A 17 10.22 0.43 1.98
C LEU A 17 10.91 0.15 3.32
N ASP A 18 10.59 0.92 4.35
CA ASP A 18 11.23 0.79 5.67
C ASP A 18 10.97 -0.61 6.25
N ARG A 19 9.76 -1.17 6.08
CA ARG A 19 9.43 -2.55 6.51
C ARG A 19 10.13 -3.61 5.69
N PHE A 20 10.22 -3.42 4.37
CA PHE A 20 10.92 -4.33 3.47
C PHE A 20 12.40 -4.45 3.87
N LEU A 21 13.07 -3.32 4.13
CA LEU A 21 14.48 -3.30 4.57
C LEU A 21 14.66 -3.96 5.94
N GLU A 22 13.77 -3.66 6.90
CA GLU A 22 13.78 -4.27 8.24
C GLU A 22 13.69 -5.80 8.17
N ILE A 23 12.79 -6.35 7.35
CA ILE A 23 12.60 -7.80 7.21
C ILE A 23 13.82 -8.48 6.58
N LEU A 24 14.45 -7.82 5.61
CA LEU A 24 15.69 -8.32 5.02
C LEU A 24 16.92 -8.16 5.94
N GLY A 25 16.76 -7.54 7.11
CA GLY A 25 17.88 -7.23 8.01
C GLY A 25 18.87 -6.22 7.39
N ILE A 26 18.42 -5.42 6.45
CA ILE A 26 19.24 -4.43 5.74
C ILE A 26 19.18 -3.11 6.51
N THR A 27 20.36 -2.64 6.93
CA THR A 27 20.53 -1.28 7.46
C THR A 27 21.24 -0.42 6.41
N PRO A 28 20.56 0.55 5.79
CA PRO A 28 21.20 1.48 4.86
C PRO A 28 22.30 2.32 5.53
N ASP A 29 23.31 2.71 4.76
CA ASP A 29 24.38 3.61 5.21
C ASP A 29 23.84 5.01 5.56
N PHE A 30 22.78 5.43 4.87
CA PHE A 30 22.06 6.69 5.06
C PHE A 30 20.55 6.46 4.94
N SER A 31 19.74 7.38 5.49
CA SER A 31 18.28 7.34 5.29
C SER A 31 17.94 7.28 3.79
N PRO A 32 17.02 6.40 3.36
CA PRO A 32 16.57 6.34 1.97
C PRO A 32 16.18 7.73 1.43
N GLU A 33 16.63 8.04 0.22
CA GLU A 33 16.33 9.29 -0.49
C GLU A 33 15.12 9.11 -1.41
N ASP A 34 14.19 10.06 -1.40
CA ASP A 34 13.06 10.09 -2.33
C ASP A 34 13.51 10.59 -3.71
N ARG A 35 13.27 9.80 -4.77
CA ARG A 35 13.51 10.18 -6.18
C ARG A 35 12.34 9.67 -7.04
N ASP A 36 12.19 10.19 -8.24
CA ASP A 36 11.28 9.60 -9.23
C ASP A 36 11.82 9.91 -10.65
N PRO A 37 12.31 8.91 -11.42
CA PRO A 37 12.54 7.49 -11.08
C PRO A 37 14.01 7.15 -10.72
N PRO A 38 14.29 6.02 -10.02
CA PRO A 38 13.33 5.13 -9.33
C PRO A 38 12.73 5.81 -8.09
N ASP A 39 11.71 5.21 -7.46
CA ASP A 39 10.99 5.80 -6.33
C ASP A 39 11.91 6.13 -5.13
N PHE A 40 12.90 5.31 -4.85
CA PHE A 40 13.85 5.57 -3.78
C PHE A 40 15.29 5.21 -4.18
N ILE A 41 16.23 5.83 -3.48
CA ILE A 41 17.63 5.45 -3.54
C ILE A 41 18.07 5.06 -2.13
N VAL A 42 18.68 3.88 -2.02
CA VAL A 42 19.35 3.45 -0.79
C VAL A 42 20.84 3.26 -1.06
N THR A 43 21.66 3.54 -0.06
CA THR A 43 23.09 3.24 -0.11
C THR A 43 23.37 2.10 0.86
N ILE A 44 23.94 0.99 0.38
CA ILE A 44 24.23 -0.20 1.18
C ILE A 44 25.68 -0.60 0.91
N GLY A 45 26.55 -0.47 1.91
CA GLY A 45 27.97 -0.79 1.77
C GLY A 45 28.66 0.07 0.68
N GLY A 46 28.31 1.35 0.60
CA GLY A 46 28.82 2.32 -0.37
C GLY A 46 28.24 2.18 -1.79
N LYS A 47 27.38 1.19 -2.05
CA LYS A 47 26.72 1.01 -3.36
C LYS A 47 25.37 1.70 -3.37
N ARG A 48 25.08 2.44 -4.45
CA ARG A 48 23.77 3.06 -4.67
C ARG A 48 22.85 2.08 -5.37
N ILE A 49 21.73 1.76 -4.73
CA ILE A 49 20.70 0.85 -5.22
C ILE A 49 19.43 1.65 -5.46
N GLY A 50 18.91 1.57 -6.68
CA GLY A 50 17.62 2.13 -7.05
C GLY A 50 16.48 1.19 -6.66
N LEU A 51 15.45 1.69 -5.99
CA LEU A 51 14.29 0.91 -5.56
C LEU A 51 13.02 1.47 -6.21
N GLU A 52 12.41 0.67 -7.08
CA GLU A 52 11.07 0.89 -7.61
C GLU A 52 10.09 0.13 -6.74
N LEU A 53 9.10 0.82 -6.17
CA LEU A 53 8.03 0.22 -5.39
C LEU A 53 6.77 0.17 -6.23
N THR A 54 6.02 -0.92 -6.11
CA THR A 54 4.70 -0.98 -6.72
C THR A 54 3.77 -1.80 -5.87
N GLU A 55 2.58 -1.25 -5.67
CA GLU A 55 1.49 -2.04 -5.13
C GLU A 55 1.00 -3.03 -6.18
N PHE A 56 0.69 -4.23 -5.73
CA PHE A 56 -0.03 -5.22 -6.51
C PHE A 56 -1.53 -5.11 -6.22
N PHE A 57 -2.31 -4.95 -7.28
CA PHE A 57 -3.76 -5.06 -7.23
C PHE A 57 -4.19 -6.17 -8.18
N PHE A 58 -4.94 -7.14 -7.65
CA PHE A 58 -5.43 -8.26 -8.45
C PHE A 58 -6.32 -7.81 -9.63
N SER A 59 -7.13 -6.76 -9.43
CA SER A 59 -7.94 -6.15 -10.48
C SER A 59 -7.13 -5.61 -11.67
N ASP A 60 -5.90 -5.15 -11.43
CA ASP A 60 -5.04 -4.66 -12.52
C ASP A 60 -4.71 -5.78 -13.51
N VAL A 61 -4.71 -7.02 -13.04
CA VAL A 61 -4.30 -8.19 -13.83
C VAL A 61 -5.48 -8.85 -14.51
N VAL A 62 -6.63 -8.95 -13.83
CA VAL A 62 -7.81 -9.65 -14.37
C VAL A 62 -8.68 -8.76 -15.25
N SER A 63 -8.91 -7.49 -14.87
CA SER A 63 -9.80 -6.59 -15.61
C SER A 63 -9.09 -5.39 -16.25
N GLY A 64 -7.81 -5.16 -15.95
CA GLY A 64 -7.04 -4.02 -16.47
C GLY A 64 -7.50 -2.64 -15.94
N GLU A 65 -8.65 -2.56 -15.26
CA GLU A 65 -9.16 -1.36 -14.62
C GLU A 65 -9.45 -1.65 -13.14
N GLN A 66 -8.99 -0.75 -12.26
CA GLN A 66 -9.50 -0.68 -10.90
C GLN A 66 -10.98 -0.28 -10.94
N PRO A 67 -11.87 -0.99 -10.21
CA PRO A 67 -13.27 -0.61 -10.18
C PRO A 67 -13.44 0.84 -9.71
N LYS A 68 -14.22 1.64 -10.45
CA LYS A 68 -14.41 3.09 -10.18
C LYS A 68 -14.74 3.41 -8.71
N PHE A 69 -15.47 2.53 -8.02
CA PHE A 69 -15.81 2.72 -6.61
C PHE A 69 -14.60 2.67 -5.68
N GLN A 70 -13.55 1.90 -6.01
CA GLN A 70 -12.32 1.84 -5.21
C GLN A 70 -11.58 3.17 -5.26
N ILE A 71 -11.47 3.76 -6.46
CA ILE A 71 -10.88 5.09 -6.65
C ILE A 71 -11.61 6.16 -5.83
N LEU A 72 -12.95 6.06 -5.74
CA LEU A 72 -13.75 7.01 -4.96
C LEU A 72 -13.55 6.84 -3.46
N ARG A 73 -13.52 5.58 -2.97
CA ARG A 73 -13.20 5.26 -1.57
C ARG A 73 -11.81 5.76 -1.18
N GLU A 74 -10.80 5.54 -2.02
CA GLU A 74 -9.43 6.01 -1.81
C GLU A 74 -9.35 7.53 -1.73
N LYS A 75 -10.01 8.24 -2.65
CA LYS A 75 -10.10 9.71 -2.59
C LYS A 75 -10.77 10.21 -1.30
N ALA A 76 -11.78 9.49 -0.81
CA ALA A 76 -12.48 9.85 0.41
C ALA A 76 -11.61 9.62 1.66
N ILE A 77 -10.84 8.52 1.70
CA ILE A 77 -9.85 8.26 2.75
C ILE A 77 -8.73 9.30 2.70
N GLU A 78 -8.17 9.59 1.52
CA GLU A 78 -7.11 10.59 1.33
C GLU A 78 -7.58 11.97 1.81
N LYS A 79 -8.84 12.32 1.53
CA LYS A 79 -9.42 13.58 1.98
C LYS A 79 -9.62 13.61 3.49
N ALA A 80 -10.09 12.51 4.10
CA ALA A 80 -10.21 12.39 5.56
C ALA A 80 -8.84 12.53 6.24
N TRP A 81 -7.81 11.89 5.70
CA TRP A 81 -6.42 12.03 6.16
C TRP A 81 -5.95 13.49 6.11
N LYS A 82 -6.15 14.19 5.00
CA LYS A 82 -5.78 15.62 4.87
C LYS A 82 -6.47 16.48 5.91
N LEU A 83 -7.76 16.27 6.14
CA LEU A 83 -8.53 16.97 7.16
C LEU A 83 -7.94 16.70 8.56
N PHE A 84 -7.70 15.42 8.89
CA PHE A 84 -7.15 15.01 10.17
C PHE A 84 -5.77 15.64 10.43
N ARG A 85 -4.89 15.62 9.43
CA ARG A 85 -3.56 16.24 9.50
C ARG A 85 -3.63 17.77 9.58
N SER A 86 -4.61 18.40 8.92
CA SER A 86 -4.81 19.86 9.01
C SER A 86 -5.31 20.31 10.37
N ASN A 87 -5.87 19.40 11.16
CA ASN A 87 -6.31 19.59 12.54
C ASN A 87 -5.25 19.13 13.56
N ASP A 88 -3.97 19.08 13.15
CA ASP A 88 -2.83 18.66 13.98
C ASP A 88 -2.97 17.24 14.57
N GLY A 89 -3.71 16.36 13.90
CA GLY A 89 -3.82 14.96 14.28
C GLY A 89 -2.45 14.25 14.26
N PRO A 90 -2.20 13.28 15.16
CA PRO A 90 -0.94 12.53 15.19
C PRO A 90 -0.78 11.60 13.99
N ALA A 91 0.41 11.01 13.80
CA ALA A 91 0.59 9.96 12.81
C ALA A 91 -0.11 8.67 13.27
N LEU A 92 -1.08 8.19 12.49
CA LEU A 92 -1.87 7.00 12.80
C LEU A 92 -1.82 5.98 11.67
N LYS A 93 -2.11 4.71 12.00
CA LYS A 93 -2.51 3.72 11.00
C LYS A 93 -4.02 3.55 11.06
N VAL A 94 -4.74 4.02 10.05
CA VAL A 94 -6.19 4.00 9.95
C VAL A 94 -6.59 3.17 8.71
N VAL A 95 -7.36 2.13 8.95
CA VAL A 95 -7.83 1.22 7.89
C VAL A 95 -9.34 1.04 8.01
N PRO A 96 -10.16 1.63 7.13
CA PRO A 96 -11.59 1.41 7.07
C PRO A 96 -11.93 0.16 6.26
N VAL A 97 -12.97 -0.52 6.71
CA VAL A 97 -13.59 -1.68 6.04
C VAL A 97 -14.98 -1.25 5.60
N PHE A 98 -15.16 -1.09 4.30
CA PHE A 98 -16.44 -0.71 3.73
C PHE A 98 -17.42 -1.88 3.78
N ASN A 99 -18.70 -1.59 3.89
CA ASN A 99 -19.73 -2.58 3.69
C ASN A 99 -19.69 -3.06 2.23
N ASP A 100 -19.55 -4.37 2.02
CA ASP A 100 -19.60 -5.02 0.70
C ASP A 100 -21.03 -5.39 0.30
N ILE A 101 -22.03 -4.99 1.09
CA ILE A 101 -23.43 -5.29 0.81
C ILE A 101 -23.91 -4.40 -0.35
N PRO A 102 -24.44 -4.98 -1.43
CA PRO A 102 -25.17 -4.23 -2.43
C PRO A 102 -26.48 -3.76 -1.80
N GLU A 103 -26.60 -2.45 -1.60
CA GLU A 103 -27.83 -1.72 -1.19
C GLU A 103 -28.22 -1.76 0.30
N PRO A 104 -28.78 -0.65 0.85
CA PRO A 104 -29.34 0.52 0.16
C PRO A 104 -28.40 1.72 -0.02
N LEU A 105 -27.13 1.66 0.39
CA LEU A 105 -26.23 2.82 0.37
C LEU A 105 -25.48 3.04 -0.96
N GLY A 106 -25.60 2.12 -1.92
CA GLY A 106 -25.01 2.26 -3.25
C GLY A 106 -23.48 2.37 -3.28
N PRO A 107 -22.85 2.38 -4.47
CA PRO A 107 -21.45 2.75 -4.61
C PRO A 107 -21.27 4.23 -4.29
N MET A 108 -20.27 4.57 -3.46
CA MET A 108 -19.92 5.96 -3.14
C MET A 108 -19.79 6.79 -4.43
N HIS A 109 -20.44 7.95 -4.47
CA HIS A 109 -20.41 8.89 -5.57
C HIS A 109 -19.45 10.06 -5.29
N ASN A 110 -19.04 10.77 -6.35
CA ASN A 110 -18.09 11.90 -6.23
C ASN A 110 -18.57 13.01 -5.26
N ASN A 111 -19.87 13.29 -5.21
CA ASN A 111 -20.47 14.29 -4.34
C ASN A 111 -20.51 13.85 -2.86
N GLU A 112 -20.33 12.56 -2.58
CA GLU A 112 -20.35 11.99 -1.23
C GLU A 112 -18.96 11.92 -0.59
N ILE A 113 -17.89 12.06 -1.39
CA ILE A 113 -16.50 12.05 -0.92
C ILE A 113 -16.29 13.06 0.20
N GLU A 114 -16.83 14.28 0.05
CA GLU A 114 -16.63 15.34 1.04
C GLU A 114 -17.34 15.03 2.35
N ASP A 115 -18.60 14.62 2.27
CA ASP A 115 -19.39 14.29 3.45
C ASP A 115 -18.80 13.11 4.21
N PHE A 116 -18.44 12.04 3.49
CA PHE A 116 -17.75 10.88 4.07
C PHE A 116 -16.43 11.29 4.74
N ALA A 117 -15.59 12.07 4.05
CA ALA A 117 -14.29 12.47 4.58
C ALA A 117 -14.39 13.23 5.90
N ASN A 118 -15.32 14.19 5.98
CA ASN A 118 -15.59 14.95 7.20
C ASN A 118 -16.14 14.07 8.33
N ARG A 119 -17.08 13.17 8.03
CA ARG A 119 -17.61 12.23 9.03
C ARG A 119 -16.54 11.26 9.51
N PHE A 120 -15.69 10.78 8.62
CA PHE A 120 -14.68 9.78 8.94
C PHE A 120 -13.55 10.37 9.76
N GLU A 121 -13.03 11.53 9.39
CA GLU A 121 -12.08 12.30 10.19
C GLU A 121 -12.62 12.54 11.61
N ARG A 122 -13.86 13.04 11.70
CA ARG A 122 -14.50 13.32 12.99
C ARG A 122 -14.68 12.06 13.82
N ALA A 123 -15.02 10.93 13.20
CA ALA A 123 -15.15 9.66 13.90
C ALA A 123 -13.81 9.21 14.49
N VAL A 124 -12.70 9.31 13.73
CA VAL A 124 -11.35 9.00 14.22
C VAL A 124 -10.99 9.90 15.40
N TRP A 125 -11.32 11.19 15.34
CA TRP A 125 -11.07 12.13 16.44
C TRP A 125 -11.87 11.82 17.70
N LEU A 126 -13.20 11.62 17.56
CA LEU A 126 -14.10 11.41 18.69
C LEU A 126 -13.88 10.08 19.40
N ASN A 127 -13.56 9.05 18.64
CA ASN A 127 -13.31 7.71 19.19
C ASN A 127 -11.89 7.57 19.76
N GLY A 128 -11.00 8.50 19.43
CA GLY A 128 -9.61 8.51 19.87
C GLY A 128 -8.78 7.39 19.26
N TRP A 129 -7.58 7.23 19.80
CA TRP A 129 -6.61 6.23 19.39
C TRP A 129 -5.91 5.64 20.62
N PRO A 130 -5.38 4.41 20.53
CA PRO A 130 -4.69 3.80 21.65
C PRO A 130 -3.35 4.50 21.94
N ASP A 131 -3.04 4.71 23.22
CA ASP A 131 -1.75 5.31 23.65
C ASP A 131 -0.55 4.37 23.44
N GLU A 132 -0.79 3.06 23.42
CA GLU A 132 0.24 2.04 23.25
C GLU A 132 0.60 1.84 21.77
N PRO A 133 1.88 1.95 21.39
CA PRO A 133 2.35 1.60 20.06
C PRO A 133 1.89 0.21 19.62
N ASN A 134 1.43 0.09 18.37
CA ASN A 134 0.94 -1.16 17.76
C ASN A 134 -0.34 -1.75 18.35
N LYS A 135 -0.87 -1.22 19.45
CA LYS A 135 -2.19 -1.62 19.93
C LYS A 135 -3.23 -1.22 18.89
N ARG A 136 -4.11 -2.16 18.59
CA ARG A 136 -5.18 -1.98 17.61
C ARG A 136 -6.50 -1.78 18.33
N GLN A 137 -7.22 -0.73 17.93
CA GLN A 137 -8.59 -0.52 18.34
C GLN A 137 -9.49 -0.54 17.10
N GLU A 138 -10.63 -1.21 17.22
CA GLU A 138 -11.63 -1.32 16.17
C GLU A 138 -12.89 -0.56 16.58
N PHE A 139 -13.50 0.12 15.63
CA PHE A 139 -14.70 0.90 15.82
C PHE A 139 -15.70 0.55 14.73
N ARG A 140 -16.94 0.24 15.12
CA ARG A 140 -18.04 0.03 14.15
C ARG A 140 -18.40 1.37 13.49
N GLY A 141 -18.73 1.34 12.20
CA GLY A 141 -19.14 2.55 11.49
C GLY A 141 -20.43 3.17 12.04
N GLY A 142 -21.40 2.31 12.38
CA GLY A 142 -22.65 2.71 13.03
C GLY A 142 -23.43 3.76 12.23
N ARG A 143 -24.12 4.67 12.92
CA ARG A 143 -24.89 5.74 12.25
C ARG A 143 -24.03 6.86 11.67
N MET A 144 -22.81 7.03 12.17
CA MET A 144 -21.91 8.10 11.73
C MET A 144 -21.23 7.74 10.40
N LEU A 145 -20.93 6.46 10.20
CA LEU A 145 -20.27 5.93 9.01
C LEU A 145 -21.02 4.69 8.53
N PRO A 146 -22.26 4.85 8.04
CA PRO A 146 -23.06 3.71 7.59
C PRO A 146 -22.43 3.00 6.38
N GLU A 147 -21.47 3.61 5.69
CA GLU A 147 -20.70 3.01 4.60
C GLU A 147 -19.65 2.00 5.07
N LEU A 148 -19.27 2.04 6.36
CA LEU A 148 -18.26 1.17 6.95
C LEU A 148 -18.91 0.09 7.81
N ASP A 149 -18.41 -1.14 7.70
CA ASP A 149 -18.68 -2.17 8.71
C ASP A 149 -17.94 -1.77 10.00
N TYR A 150 -16.63 -1.58 9.88
CA TYR A 150 -15.76 -1.07 10.93
C TYR A 150 -14.55 -0.35 10.34
N TYR A 151 -13.80 0.31 11.20
CA TYR A 151 -12.45 0.77 10.89
C TYR A 151 -11.53 0.47 12.06
N SER A 152 -10.24 0.37 11.80
CA SER A 152 -9.25 0.17 12.86
C SER A 152 -8.21 1.27 12.89
N VAL A 153 -7.81 1.64 14.11
CA VAL A 153 -6.84 2.68 14.40
C VAL A 153 -5.70 2.08 15.21
N ARG A 154 -4.46 2.44 14.88
CA ARG A 154 -3.25 2.15 15.66
C ARG A 154 -2.40 3.41 15.78
N ALA A 155 -1.82 3.64 16.95
CA ALA A 155 -0.80 4.67 17.08
C ALA A 155 0.48 4.29 16.32
N SER A 156 1.10 5.29 15.68
CA SER A 156 2.44 5.14 15.12
C SER A 156 3.46 4.90 16.23
N LYS A 157 4.31 3.87 16.07
CA LYS A 157 5.37 3.55 17.04
C LYS A 157 6.39 4.67 17.22
N GLU A 158 6.64 5.43 16.16
CA GLU A 158 7.70 6.44 16.08
C GLU A 158 7.14 7.86 15.89
N GLY A 159 5.81 8.01 15.91
CA GLY A 159 5.15 9.29 15.62
C GLY A 159 5.27 9.76 14.16
N THR A 160 5.96 8.99 13.31
CA THR A 160 6.23 9.30 11.89
C THR A 160 5.62 8.28 10.94
N ASN A 161 5.53 7.00 11.35
CA ASN A 161 4.98 5.91 10.55
C ASN A 161 3.45 5.97 10.48
N GLU A 162 2.92 6.65 9.46
CA GLU A 162 1.49 6.82 9.18
C GLU A 162 1.02 5.93 8.01
N LEU A 163 -0.22 5.44 8.08
CA LEU A 163 -0.88 4.73 6.98
C LEU A 163 -2.38 5.02 7.03
N TRP A 164 -2.92 5.66 6.00
CA TRP A 164 -4.37 5.74 5.78
C TRP A 164 -4.67 4.99 4.50
N GLY A 165 -5.15 3.76 4.65
CA GLY A 165 -5.26 2.77 3.57
C GLY A 165 -6.54 1.97 3.69
N ARG A 166 -6.82 1.11 2.73
CA ARG A 166 -8.09 0.36 2.64
C ARG A 166 -7.96 -1.02 3.26
N ALA A 167 -9.07 -1.54 3.78
CA ALA A 167 -9.24 -2.99 3.86
C ALA A 167 -9.25 -3.57 2.45
N GLY A 168 -8.52 -4.64 2.21
CA GLY A 168 -8.56 -5.27 0.90
C GLY A 168 -9.82 -6.13 0.69
N PRO A 169 -10.04 -6.65 -0.54
CA PRO A 169 -11.26 -7.40 -0.91
C PRO A 169 -11.44 -8.66 -0.08
N THR A 170 -12.66 -9.19 0.07
CA THR A 170 -12.94 -10.43 0.84
C THR A 170 -13.02 -11.72 -0.02
N HIS A 171 -12.33 -11.81 -1.15
CA HIS A 171 -12.34 -13.02 -2.00
C HIS A 171 -10.92 -13.57 -2.19
N GLN A 172 -10.71 -14.82 -1.77
CA GLN A 172 -9.45 -15.53 -1.94
C GLN A 172 -9.32 -16.11 -3.37
N GLU A 173 -8.56 -15.45 -4.24
CA GLU A 173 -8.10 -15.97 -5.53
C GLU A 173 -6.59 -16.26 -5.53
N VAL A 174 -6.16 -17.52 -5.64
CA VAL A 174 -4.73 -17.86 -5.61
C VAL A 174 -3.93 -17.11 -6.67
N LEU A 175 -2.84 -16.46 -6.26
CA LEU A 175 -1.95 -15.75 -7.19
C LEU A 175 -1.12 -16.73 -8.00
N GLU A 176 -1.44 -16.86 -9.28
CA GLU A 176 -0.66 -17.62 -10.26
C GLU A 176 0.56 -16.87 -10.79
N ALA A 177 1.53 -17.62 -11.35
CA ALA A 177 2.78 -17.06 -11.87
C ALA A 177 2.55 -16.00 -12.97
N HIS A 178 1.58 -16.23 -13.84
CA HIS A 178 1.30 -15.31 -14.95
C HIS A 178 0.83 -13.93 -14.48
N HIS A 179 0.19 -13.84 -13.29
CA HIS A 179 -0.21 -12.56 -12.71
C HIS A 179 1.01 -11.71 -12.30
N ILE A 180 2.00 -12.34 -11.65
CA ILE A 180 3.26 -11.69 -11.26
C ILE A 180 4.04 -11.28 -12.50
N GLN A 181 4.13 -12.15 -13.52
CA GLN A 181 4.80 -11.83 -14.78
C GLN A 181 4.15 -10.63 -15.48
N SER A 182 2.82 -10.52 -15.47
CA SER A 182 2.12 -9.35 -16.03
C SER A 182 2.54 -8.05 -15.32
N LYS A 183 2.61 -8.06 -13.98
CA LYS A 183 3.06 -6.90 -13.20
C LYS A 183 4.52 -6.56 -13.51
N LEU A 184 5.41 -7.55 -13.56
CA LEU A 184 6.82 -7.38 -13.94
C LEU A 184 6.95 -6.72 -15.32
N ASN A 185 6.22 -7.22 -16.31
CA ASN A 185 6.22 -6.68 -17.68
C ASN A 185 5.79 -5.21 -17.72
N SER A 186 4.73 -4.85 -16.99
CA SER A 186 4.24 -3.47 -16.94
C SER A 186 5.29 -2.49 -16.38
N LYS A 187 6.13 -2.95 -15.45
CA LYS A 187 7.20 -2.15 -14.84
C LYS A 187 8.49 -2.17 -15.65
N ALA A 188 8.80 -3.28 -16.31
CA ALA A 188 9.95 -3.42 -17.20
C ALA A 188 9.98 -2.34 -18.31
N LEU A 189 8.81 -1.92 -18.81
CA LEU A 189 8.68 -0.85 -19.81
C LEU A 189 9.28 0.49 -19.36
N LYS A 190 9.36 0.74 -18.05
CA LYS A 190 9.88 1.99 -17.47
C LYS A 190 11.37 1.91 -17.09
N HIS A 191 11.91 0.70 -16.97
CA HIS A 191 13.27 0.43 -16.50
C HIS A 191 14.38 1.19 -17.25
N PRO A 192 14.36 1.31 -18.61
CA PRO A 192 15.44 2.00 -19.33
C PRO A 192 15.63 3.47 -18.95
N SER A 193 14.64 4.11 -18.31
CA SER A 193 14.69 5.53 -18.01
C SER A 193 15.62 5.92 -16.85
N TYR A 194 16.15 4.95 -16.09
CA TYR A 194 16.99 5.23 -14.91
C TYR A 194 18.13 4.23 -14.63
N SER A 195 18.43 3.31 -15.54
CA SER A 195 19.43 2.26 -15.32
C SER A 195 20.90 2.69 -15.33
N GLY A 196 21.22 3.92 -15.76
CA GLY A 196 22.60 4.40 -15.85
C GLY A 196 23.23 4.90 -14.55
N ASP A 197 22.42 5.17 -13.51
CA ASP A 197 22.86 5.91 -12.32
C ASP A 197 23.13 5.03 -11.09
N PHE A 198 22.85 3.73 -11.17
CA PHE A 198 22.81 2.82 -10.02
C PHE A 198 23.63 1.55 -10.23
N CYS A 199 24.16 1.01 -9.14
CA CYS A 199 24.88 -0.27 -9.18
C CYS A 199 23.94 -1.44 -9.36
N GLU A 200 22.75 -1.37 -8.76
CA GLU A 200 21.66 -2.32 -8.92
C GLU A 200 20.32 -1.56 -8.92
N ILE A 201 19.32 -2.11 -9.61
CA ILE A 201 17.93 -1.70 -9.53
C ILE A 201 17.10 -2.86 -9.03
N TRP A 202 16.39 -2.63 -7.94
CA TRP A 202 15.47 -3.58 -7.33
C TRP A 202 14.03 -3.15 -7.57
N LEU A 203 13.18 -4.09 -7.93
CA LEU A 203 11.73 -3.91 -7.94
C LEU A 203 11.14 -4.59 -6.71
N VAL A 204 10.33 -3.85 -5.94
CA VAL A 204 9.58 -4.38 -4.81
C VAL A 204 8.09 -4.30 -5.14
N ILE A 205 7.49 -5.46 -5.38
CA ILE A 205 6.05 -5.62 -5.54
C ILE A 205 5.48 -5.92 -4.16
N TYR A 206 4.68 -5.01 -3.60
CA TYR A 206 4.10 -5.19 -2.27
C TYR A 206 2.58 -5.36 -2.32
N THR A 207 2.05 -6.08 -1.35
CA THR A 207 0.61 -6.16 -1.09
C THR A 207 0.28 -5.47 0.23
N GLU A 208 -0.75 -4.63 0.24
CA GLU A 208 -1.34 -4.14 1.49
C GLU A 208 -2.27 -5.22 2.03
N GLY A 209 -1.68 -6.20 2.70
CA GLY A 209 -2.47 -7.09 3.52
C GLY A 209 -2.96 -6.32 4.76
N GLY A 210 -4.25 -6.35 4.98
CA GLY A 210 -4.82 -5.65 6.11
C GLY A 210 -6.31 -5.57 5.96
N LEU A 211 -6.99 -6.53 6.61
CA LEU A 211 -8.44 -6.63 6.78
C LEU A 211 -9.16 -7.39 5.66
N ARG A 212 -9.45 -8.65 6.02
CA ARG A 212 -10.28 -9.70 5.39
C ARG A 212 -10.16 -9.90 3.88
N ASP A 213 -9.50 -11.01 3.57
CA ASP A 213 -9.49 -11.87 2.38
C ASP A 213 -8.99 -11.31 1.04
N VAL A 214 -7.96 -10.45 1.08
CA VAL A 214 -7.14 -10.25 -0.13
C VAL A 214 -6.38 -11.54 -0.35
N PRO A 215 -6.39 -12.10 -1.57
CA PRO A 215 -5.56 -13.24 -1.85
C PRO A 215 -4.12 -12.77 -1.96
N ASN A 216 -3.36 -12.97 -0.90
CA ASN A 216 -1.95 -12.61 -0.90
C ASN A 216 -1.04 -13.82 -0.70
N GLU A 217 -1.59 -15.02 -0.56
CA GLU A 217 -0.73 -16.19 -0.65
C GLU A 217 -0.39 -16.41 -2.13
N ILE A 218 0.83 -16.00 -2.47
CA ILE A 218 1.49 -16.41 -3.70
C ILE A 218 1.41 -17.94 -3.77
N GLY A 219 0.70 -18.44 -4.79
CA GLY A 219 0.47 -19.87 -4.96
C GLY A 219 1.79 -20.62 -5.07
N GLU A 220 1.79 -21.89 -4.69
CA GLU A 220 3.02 -22.71 -4.72
C GLU A 220 3.67 -22.71 -6.12
N ASP A 221 2.87 -22.74 -7.19
CA ASP A 221 3.33 -22.62 -8.57
C ASP A 221 4.06 -21.29 -8.82
N ALA A 222 3.49 -20.17 -8.34
CA ALA A 222 4.10 -18.86 -8.46
C ALA A 222 5.40 -18.74 -7.63
N ARG A 223 5.42 -19.23 -6.38
CA ARG A 223 6.65 -19.29 -5.55
C ARG A 223 7.76 -20.08 -6.25
N ASN A 224 7.38 -21.17 -6.91
CA ASN A 224 8.28 -22.10 -7.60
C ASN A 224 8.46 -21.80 -9.09
N SER A 225 8.02 -20.64 -9.57
CA SER A 225 8.25 -20.18 -10.93
C SER A 225 9.58 -19.43 -11.08
N VAL A 226 9.98 -19.23 -12.32
CA VAL A 226 11.04 -18.30 -12.75
C VAL A 226 10.39 -17.25 -13.64
N TYR A 227 10.93 -16.03 -13.57
CA TYR A 227 10.34 -14.86 -14.19
C TYR A 227 11.35 -14.14 -15.08
N ASP A 228 10.85 -13.52 -16.13
CA ASP A 228 11.66 -12.65 -16.98
C ASP A 228 11.46 -11.19 -16.56
N PHE A 229 12.54 -10.49 -16.22
CA PHE A 229 12.50 -9.09 -15.82
C PHE A 229 13.87 -8.40 -15.98
N PRO A 230 13.91 -7.10 -16.29
CA PRO A 230 15.17 -6.40 -16.54
C PRO A 230 15.91 -5.99 -15.26
N PHE A 231 15.23 -5.95 -14.11
CA PHE A 231 15.79 -5.57 -12.82
C PHE A 231 16.90 -6.55 -12.37
N ASP A 232 17.84 -6.05 -11.56
CA ASP A 232 18.87 -6.90 -10.93
C ASP A 232 18.24 -7.86 -9.92
N ARG A 233 17.23 -7.37 -9.19
CA ARG A 233 16.41 -8.17 -8.26
C ARG A 233 14.96 -7.76 -8.32
N ALA A 234 14.07 -8.72 -8.11
CA ALA A 234 12.66 -8.46 -7.90
C ALA A 234 12.18 -9.21 -6.65
N PHE A 235 11.38 -8.54 -5.83
CA PHE A 235 10.86 -9.06 -4.58
C PHE A 235 9.34 -8.99 -4.58
N TRP A 236 8.72 -10.04 -4.05
CA TRP A 236 7.34 -10.03 -3.61
C TRP A 236 7.32 -9.82 -2.09
N PHE A 237 6.68 -8.75 -1.64
CA PHE A 237 6.58 -8.40 -0.24
C PHE A 237 5.13 -8.51 0.23
N ASP A 238 4.83 -9.61 0.92
CA ASP A 238 3.54 -9.82 1.57
C ASP A 238 3.61 -9.30 3.01
N TYR A 239 3.12 -8.08 3.23
CA TYR A 239 3.18 -7.51 4.58
C TYR A 239 2.20 -8.18 5.55
N PHE A 240 1.11 -8.81 5.09
CA PHE A 240 0.12 -9.38 6.00
C PHE A 240 -0.75 -10.43 5.29
N PRO A 241 -1.03 -11.57 5.93
CA PRO A 241 -0.84 -11.84 7.37
C PRO A 241 0.58 -12.27 7.76
N ASN A 242 1.41 -12.70 6.81
CA ASN A 242 2.60 -13.49 7.12
C ASN A 242 3.93 -12.71 7.12
N VAL A 243 3.93 -11.39 6.89
CA VAL A 243 5.12 -10.51 6.86
C VAL A 243 6.32 -11.23 6.21
N GLU A 244 6.21 -11.53 4.92
CA GLU A 244 7.17 -12.35 4.17
C GLU A 244 7.73 -11.57 2.98
N VAL A 245 9.04 -11.70 2.74
CA VAL A 245 9.69 -11.21 1.53
C VAL A 245 10.22 -12.40 0.74
N THR A 246 9.68 -12.60 -0.46
CA THR A 246 10.12 -13.64 -1.41
C THR A 246 10.95 -13.00 -2.51
N CYS A 247 12.19 -13.45 -2.71
CA CYS A 247 12.98 -13.07 -3.88
C CYS A 247 12.50 -13.85 -5.10
N LEU A 248 12.02 -13.14 -6.12
CA LEU A 248 11.57 -13.75 -7.37
C LEU A 248 12.78 -14.24 -8.17
N ARG A 249 12.73 -15.47 -8.64
CA ARG A 249 13.83 -16.07 -9.40
C ARG A 249 13.79 -15.62 -10.85
N LYS A 250 14.93 -15.18 -11.36
CA LYS A 250 15.11 -14.72 -12.74
C LYS A 250 15.46 -15.90 -13.65
N VAL A 251 14.98 -15.86 -14.90
CA VAL A 251 15.43 -16.75 -15.99
C VAL A 251 16.90 -16.49 -16.35
#